data_AF-A0A6I2FF65-F1
#
_entry.id   AF-A0A6I2FF65-F1
#
_cell.length_a   1.000
_cell.length_b   1.000
_cell.length_c   1.000
_cell.angle_alpha   90.00
_cell.angle_beta   90.00
_cell.angle_gamma   90.00
#
_symmetry.space_group_name_H-M   'P 1'
#
loop_
_entity.id
_entity.type
_entity.pdbx_description
1 polymer ?
#
loop_
_entity_poly.entity_id
_entity_poly.type
_entity_poly.pdbx_seq_one_letter_code
_entity_poly.pdbx_strand_id
1 'polypeptide(L)'
;MAQVTASVDVDVPVDVAYNQWTQFEDFPRFLSFVESIRQIDDTLTRWRVKIGGAEREFDARITEQHPDERVAWHSVGGDEDQGGVVTFHRLSPAATRVTVQLDWQPEGFVESAGAMLGIDDHAIKKDLDNFKDFIESRGAETGSWRGDVEN
;
A
#
# COMPACT_ATOMS: atom_id res chain seq x y z
N MET A 1 8.91 17.24 -3.04
CA MET A 1 8.70 15.86 -2.59
C MET A 1 8.28 15.87 -1.13
N ALA A 2 7.06 15.40 -0.87
CA ALA A 2 6.59 15.07 0.47
C ALA A 2 6.76 13.56 0.69
N GLN A 3 6.96 13.16 1.95
CA GLN A 3 7.16 11.77 2.33
C GLN A 3 6.51 11.51 3.68
N VAL A 4 6.02 10.28 3.85
CA VAL A 4 5.48 9.77 5.10
C VAL A 4 5.93 8.33 5.28
N THR A 5 6.19 7.95 6.53
CA THR A 5 6.60 6.60 6.91
C THR A 5 5.80 6.17 8.12
N ALA A 6 5.14 5.01 8.03
CA ALA A 6 4.39 4.43 9.13
C ALA A 6 4.68 2.93 9.25
N SER A 7 4.60 2.40 10.46
CA SER A 7 4.82 0.98 10.73
C SER A 7 3.75 0.42 11.65
N VAL A 8 3.46 -0.87 11.49
CA VAL A 8 2.59 -1.64 12.37
C VAL A 8 3.19 -3.03 12.60
N ASP A 9 3.01 -3.55 13.81
CA ASP A 9 3.41 -4.91 14.17
C ASP A 9 2.17 -5.80 14.13
N VAL A 10 2.22 -6.85 13.32
CA VAL A 10 1.16 -7.85 13.15
C VAL A 10 1.56 -9.19 13.76
N ASP A 11 0.63 -9.86 14.42
CA ASP A 11 0.77 -11.14 15.12
C ASP A 11 0.56 -12.34 14.16
N VAL A 12 1.19 -12.26 12.98
CA VAL A 12 1.24 -13.34 11.99
C VAL A 12 2.67 -13.55 11.45
N PRO A 13 3.01 -14.74 10.94
CA PRO A 13 4.27 -14.99 10.24
C PRO A 13 4.47 -14.03 9.06
N VAL A 14 5.73 -13.77 8.72
CA VAL A 14 6.10 -12.81 7.66
C VAL A 14 5.51 -13.19 6.31
N ASP A 15 5.41 -14.48 6.04
CA ASP A 15 4.93 -14.99 4.78
C ASP A 15 3.42 -14.79 4.63
N VAL A 16 2.67 -14.89 5.74
CA VAL A 16 1.23 -14.56 5.79
C VAL A 16 1.01 -13.07 5.57
N ALA A 17 1.81 -12.22 6.25
CA ALA A 17 1.75 -10.77 6.07
C ALA A 17 2.02 -10.35 4.62
N TYR A 18 3.09 -10.90 4.03
CA TYR A 18 3.46 -10.63 2.65
C TYR A 18 2.41 -11.11 1.64
N ASN A 19 1.97 -12.36 1.77
CA ASN A 19 0.98 -12.95 0.89
C ASN A 19 -0.33 -12.15 0.89
N GLN A 20 -0.79 -11.74 2.08
CA GLN A 20 -1.98 -10.92 2.21
C GLN A 20 -1.80 -9.53 1.60
N TRP A 21 -0.64 -8.91 1.79
CA TRP A 21 -0.35 -7.60 1.22
C TRP A 21 -0.33 -7.62 -0.31
N THR A 22 0.07 -8.73 -0.92
CA THR A 22 0.05 -8.86 -2.38
C THR A 22 -1.33 -9.17 -2.97
N GLN A 23 -2.37 -9.31 -2.13
CA GLN A 23 -3.77 -9.37 -2.57
C GLN A 23 -4.33 -7.95 -2.72
N PHE A 24 -3.82 -7.20 -3.70
CA PHE A 24 -4.14 -5.77 -3.87
C PHE A 24 -5.65 -5.49 -3.96
N GLU A 25 -6.42 -6.38 -4.58
CA GLU A 25 -7.88 -6.20 -4.72
C GLU A 25 -8.63 -6.25 -3.37
N ASP A 26 -8.01 -6.74 -2.29
CA ASP A 26 -8.58 -6.71 -0.94
C ASP A 26 -8.30 -5.39 -0.19
N PHE A 27 -7.47 -4.48 -0.73
CA PHE A 27 -7.09 -3.22 -0.07
C PHE A 27 -8.28 -2.34 0.34
N PRO A 28 -9.36 -2.21 -0.44
CA PRO A 28 -10.55 -1.44 -0.03
C PRO A 28 -11.19 -1.90 1.28
N ARG A 29 -10.87 -3.11 1.77
CA ARG A 29 -11.40 -3.62 3.04
C ARG A 29 -10.74 -2.99 4.26
N PHE A 30 -9.53 -2.45 4.12
CA PHE A 30 -8.75 -1.90 5.23
C PHE A 30 -8.13 -0.53 4.95
N LEU A 31 -8.00 -0.12 3.69
CA LEU A 31 -7.60 1.24 3.29
C LEU A 31 -8.82 2.08 2.94
N SER A 32 -9.16 3.02 3.82
CA SER A 32 -10.39 3.81 3.71
C SER A 32 -10.47 4.76 2.51
N PHE A 33 -9.32 5.17 1.97
CA PHE A 33 -9.23 6.04 0.80
C PHE A 33 -9.26 5.29 -0.54
N VAL A 34 -9.17 3.96 -0.53
CA VAL A 34 -9.16 3.14 -1.75
C VAL A 34 -10.57 2.64 -2.04
N GLU A 35 -11.14 3.02 -3.18
CA GLU A 35 -12.44 2.51 -3.62
C GLU A 35 -12.31 1.16 -4.32
N SER A 36 -11.29 1.01 -5.17
CA SER A 36 -10.99 -0.25 -5.83
C SER A 36 -9.57 -0.29 -6.36
N ILE A 37 -8.98 -1.48 -6.38
CA ILE A 37 -7.77 -1.77 -7.16
C ILE A 37 -8.13 -2.89 -8.14
N ARG A 38 -7.63 -2.81 -9.37
CA ARG A 38 -7.67 -3.90 -10.34
C ARG A 38 -6.27 -4.26 -10.76
N GLN A 39 -5.91 -5.53 -10.64
CA GLN A 39 -4.66 -6.03 -11.20
C GLN A 39 -4.82 -6.21 -12.71
N ILE A 40 -4.06 -5.45 -13.49
CA ILE A 40 -4.11 -5.48 -14.96
C ILE A 40 -3.18 -6.58 -15.49
N ASP A 41 -2.00 -6.70 -14.89
CA ASP A 41 -1.03 -7.77 -15.11
C ASP A 41 -0.18 -8.00 -13.84
N ASP A 42 0.85 -8.84 -13.91
CA ASP A 42 1.70 -9.19 -12.77
C ASP A 42 2.36 -7.97 -12.10
N THR A 43 2.56 -6.88 -12.84
CA THR A 43 3.25 -5.67 -12.36
C THR A 43 2.41 -4.41 -12.42
N LEU A 44 1.32 -4.39 -13.18
CA LEU A 44 0.49 -3.21 -13.38
C LEU A 44 -0.82 -3.31 -12.62
N THR A 45 -1.10 -2.30 -11.81
CA THR A 45 -2.35 -2.16 -11.06
C THR A 45 -3.03 -0.85 -11.42
N ARG A 46 -4.37 -0.85 -11.49
CA ARG A 46 -5.18 0.35 -11.66
C ARG A 46 -5.88 0.68 -10.36
N TRP A 47 -5.65 1.87 -9.85
CA TRP A 47 -6.18 2.37 -8.59
C TRP A 47 -7.30 3.37 -8.83
N ARG A 48 -8.34 3.28 -8.01
CA ARG A 48 -9.35 4.31 -7.84
C ARG A 48 -9.40 4.68 -6.37
N VAL A 49 -9.14 5.94 -6.08
CA VAL A 49 -9.07 6.48 -4.71
C VAL A 49 -9.98 7.69 -4.56
N LYS A 50 -10.44 7.92 -3.33
CA LYS A 50 -11.26 9.07 -2.97
C LYS A 50 -10.63 9.81 -1.80
N ILE A 51 -10.07 10.98 -2.09
CA ILE A 51 -9.32 11.80 -1.13
C ILE A 51 -10.01 13.16 -1.03
N GLY A 52 -10.42 13.55 0.19
CA GLY A 52 -11.06 14.86 0.41
C GLY A 52 -12.36 15.07 -0.40
N GLY A 53 -13.03 13.99 -0.82
CA GLY A 53 -14.24 14.05 -1.65
C GLY A 53 -13.99 14.09 -3.16
N ALA A 54 -12.73 14.21 -3.60
CA ALA A 54 -12.35 14.10 -5.01
C ALA A 54 -11.95 12.65 -5.35
N GLU A 55 -12.45 12.16 -6.48
CA GLU A 55 -12.09 10.85 -7.03
C GLU A 55 -10.86 11.02 -7.95
N ARG A 56 -9.89 10.12 -7.82
CA ARG A 56 -8.69 10.05 -8.64
C ARG A 56 -8.49 8.63 -9.12
N GLU A 57 -8.01 8.49 -10.36
CA GLU A 57 -7.69 7.21 -10.97
C GLU A 57 -6.28 7.29 -11.56
N PHE A 58 -5.43 6.34 -11.18
CA PHE A 58 -4.06 6.25 -11.67
C PHE A 58 -3.65 4.79 -11.81
N ASP A 59 -2.69 4.53 -12.69
CA ASP A 59 -2.04 3.22 -12.77
C ASP A 59 -0.76 3.26 -11.93
N ALA A 60 -0.42 2.13 -11.28
CA ALA A 60 0.82 1.96 -10.54
C ALA A 60 1.52 0.69 -11.00
N ARG A 61 2.81 0.81 -11.30
CA ARG A 61 3.68 -0.29 -11.67
C ARG A 61 4.52 -0.71 -10.48
N ILE A 62 4.47 -2.00 -10.15
CA ILE A 62 5.36 -2.66 -9.21
C ILE A 62 6.75 -2.67 -9.85
N THR A 63 7.68 -1.94 -9.26
CA THR A 63 9.05 -1.82 -9.74
C THR A 63 9.94 -2.88 -9.14
N GLU A 64 9.61 -3.34 -7.93
CA GLU A 64 10.41 -4.30 -7.20
C GLU A 64 9.52 -5.13 -6.29
N GLN A 65 9.75 -6.44 -6.24
CA GLN A 65 8.96 -7.32 -5.40
C GLN A 65 9.79 -8.53 -5.01
N HIS A 66 10.11 -8.62 -3.72
CA HIS A 66 10.81 -9.77 -3.15
C HIS A 66 9.95 -10.40 -2.07
N PRO A 67 9.62 -11.70 -2.21
CA PRO A 67 8.87 -12.44 -1.22
C PRO A 67 9.38 -12.25 0.20
N ASP A 68 8.44 -11.99 1.11
CA ASP A 68 8.68 -11.83 2.56
C ASP A 68 9.58 -10.63 2.94
N GLU A 69 10.00 -9.79 1.99
CA GLU A 69 10.94 -8.69 2.21
C GLU A 69 10.38 -7.33 1.84
N ARG A 70 9.96 -7.13 0.58
CA ARG A 70 9.50 -5.81 0.11
C ARG A 70 8.63 -5.86 -1.14
N VAL A 71 7.81 -4.82 -1.30
CA VAL A 71 7.13 -4.46 -2.55
C VAL A 71 7.28 -2.97 -2.77
N ALA A 72 7.84 -2.56 -3.89
CA ALA A 72 7.97 -1.17 -4.29
C ALA A 72 7.18 -0.91 -5.58
N TRP A 73 6.62 0.29 -5.68
CA TRP A 73 5.85 0.70 -6.84
C TRP A 73 6.03 2.18 -7.15
N HIS A 74 5.67 2.55 -8.38
CA HIS A 74 5.58 3.92 -8.83
C HIS A 74 4.35 4.12 -9.70
N SER A 75 3.71 5.28 -9.61
CA SER A 75 2.62 5.66 -10.51
C SER A 75 3.11 5.73 -11.96
N VAL A 76 2.23 5.41 -12.89
CA VAL A 76 2.49 5.44 -14.34
C VAL A 76 1.26 5.97 -15.06
N GLY A 77 1.48 6.82 -16.07
CA GLY A 77 0.42 7.20 -17.00
C GLY A 77 -0.65 8.17 -16.47
N GLY A 78 -0.27 9.18 -15.68
CA GLY A 78 -1.13 10.28 -15.24
C GLY A 78 -0.30 11.49 -14.75
N ASP A 79 -0.98 12.53 -14.26
CA ASP A 79 -0.37 13.73 -13.63
C ASP A 79 0.08 13.45 -12.16
N GLU A 80 -0.18 12.25 -11.64
CA GLU A 80 0.29 11.85 -10.32
C GLU A 80 1.69 11.25 -10.39
N ASP A 81 2.66 11.92 -9.78
CA ASP A 81 4.02 11.42 -9.53
C ASP A 81 4.11 10.99 -8.06
N GLN A 82 3.88 9.70 -7.81
CA GLN A 82 3.94 9.10 -6.48
C GLN A 82 4.57 7.72 -6.52
N GLY A 83 5.29 7.40 -5.45
CA GLY A 83 5.94 6.13 -5.24
C GLY A 83 5.73 5.63 -3.82
N GLY A 84 6.06 4.37 -3.62
CA GLY A 84 6.08 3.82 -2.29
C GLY A 84 6.83 2.52 -2.22
N VAL A 85 7.17 2.15 -0.99
CA VAL A 85 7.71 0.86 -0.65
C VAL A 85 7.04 0.36 0.63
N VAL A 86 6.63 -0.90 0.62
CA VAL A 86 6.33 -1.64 1.84
C VAL A 86 7.49 -2.60 2.11
N THR A 87 7.89 -2.70 3.37
CA THR A 87 8.85 -3.71 3.83
C THR A 87 8.26 -4.57 4.93
N PHE A 88 8.70 -5.82 4.96
CA PHE A 88 8.28 -6.82 5.93
C PHE A 88 9.49 -7.28 6.72
N HIS A 89 9.43 -7.13 8.03
CA HIS A 89 10.52 -7.51 8.92
C HIS A 89 10.03 -8.53 9.94
N ARG A 90 10.62 -9.73 9.92
CA ARG A 90 10.33 -10.75 10.92
C ARG A 90 10.76 -10.26 12.32
N LEU A 91 9.81 -10.20 13.25
CA LEU A 91 10.09 -9.92 14.67
C LEU A 91 10.22 -11.21 15.47
N SER A 92 9.40 -12.21 15.15
CA SER A 92 9.42 -13.56 15.74
C SER A 92 8.87 -14.59 14.73
N PRO A 93 8.84 -15.90 15.03
CA PRO A 93 8.20 -16.89 14.18
C PRO A 93 6.70 -16.63 13.90
N ALA A 94 6.03 -15.85 14.75
CA ALA A 94 4.61 -15.54 14.65
C ALA A 94 4.32 -14.03 14.69
N ALA A 95 5.31 -13.17 14.45
CA ALA A 95 5.12 -11.73 14.46
C ALA A 95 6.00 -11.02 13.41
N THR A 96 5.43 -10.01 12.78
CA THR A 96 6.02 -9.29 11.64
C THR A 96 5.78 -7.79 11.78
N ARG A 97 6.80 -6.98 11.48
CA ARG A 97 6.65 -5.54 11.31
C ARG A 97 6.45 -5.22 9.84
N VAL A 98 5.36 -4.54 9.52
CA VAL A 98 5.08 -3.98 8.21
C VAL A 98 5.39 -2.49 8.26
N THR A 99 6.25 -2.00 7.37
CA THR A 99 6.56 -0.58 7.26
C THR A 99 6.21 -0.09 5.87
N VAL A 100 5.43 0.97 5.79
CA VAL A 100 5.07 1.62 4.53
C VAL A 100 5.74 2.98 4.50
N GLN A 101 6.41 3.26 3.40
CA GLN A 101 6.90 4.57 3.04
C GLN A 101 6.22 4.99 1.74
N LEU A 102 5.65 6.20 1.72
CA LEU A 102 5.06 6.80 0.53
C LEU A 102 5.77 8.11 0.24
N ASP A 103 6.02 8.36 -1.03
CA ASP A 103 6.59 9.60 -1.56
C ASP A 103 5.72 10.12 -2.70
N TRP A 104 5.60 11.45 -2.79
CA TRP A 104 4.88 12.08 -3.89
C TRP A 104 5.37 13.48 -4.20
N GLN A 105 5.18 13.87 -5.45
CA GLN A 105 5.36 15.23 -5.93
C GLN A 105 3.99 15.89 -6.15
N PRO A 106 3.62 16.89 -5.35
CA PRO A 106 2.40 17.64 -5.57
C PRO A 106 2.52 18.53 -6.80
N GLU A 107 1.63 18.38 -7.78
CA GLU A 107 1.53 19.33 -8.90
C GLU A 107 0.63 20.53 -8.54
N GLY A 108 1.14 21.75 -8.75
CA GLY A 108 0.35 23.00 -8.78
C GLY A 108 0.00 23.67 -7.44
N PHE A 109 0.18 25.01 -7.35
CA PHE A 109 0.01 25.83 -6.13
C PHE A 109 -1.45 25.95 -5.62
N VAL A 110 -2.45 25.52 -6.40
CA VAL A 110 -3.89 25.72 -6.10
C VAL A 110 -4.61 24.40 -5.75
N GLU A 111 -4.18 23.26 -6.31
CA GLU A 111 -4.66 21.92 -5.93
C GLU A 111 -3.88 21.32 -4.75
N SER A 112 -2.69 21.86 -4.48
CA SER A 112 -1.82 21.50 -3.35
C SER A 112 -2.54 21.49 -2.00
N ALA A 113 -3.43 22.43 -1.69
CA ALA A 113 -4.03 22.48 -0.36
C ALA A 113 -5.13 21.41 -0.12
N GLY A 114 -5.85 20.96 -1.15
CA GLY A 114 -7.00 20.04 -0.97
C GLY A 114 -6.63 18.56 -0.98
N ALA A 115 -5.66 18.18 -1.82
CA ALA A 115 -5.16 16.81 -1.92
C ALA A 115 -4.07 16.50 -0.87
N MET A 116 -3.24 17.48 -0.47
CA MET A 116 -2.22 17.30 0.58
C MET A 116 -2.80 17.14 1.99
N LEU A 117 -3.99 17.65 2.26
CA LEU A 117 -4.62 17.64 3.59
C LEU A 117 -5.47 16.38 3.85
N GLY A 118 -5.58 15.46 2.87
CA GLY A 118 -6.48 14.31 2.98
C GLY A 118 -5.81 13.03 3.51
N ILE A 119 -4.50 12.89 3.29
CA ILE A 119 -3.71 11.76 3.79
C ILE A 119 -2.79 12.29 4.89
N ASP A 120 -3.34 12.45 6.08
CA ASP A 120 -2.56 12.75 7.27
C ASP A 120 -1.75 11.50 7.68
N ASP A 121 -0.60 11.68 8.34
CA ASP A 121 0.16 10.59 8.99
C ASP A 121 -0.75 9.69 9.84
N HIS A 122 -1.77 10.30 10.46
CA HIS A 122 -2.80 9.61 11.22
C HIS A 122 -3.70 8.70 10.38
N ALA A 123 -4.04 9.09 9.14
CA ALA A 123 -4.84 8.29 8.24
C ALA A 123 -4.08 7.04 7.80
N ILE A 124 -2.81 7.18 7.40
CA ILE A 124 -1.96 6.04 7.02
C ILE A 124 -1.76 5.09 8.20
N LYS A 125 -1.48 5.64 9.38
CA LYS A 125 -1.35 4.83 10.59
C LYS A 125 -2.64 4.06 10.89
N LYS A 126 -3.79 4.73 10.79
CA LYS A 126 -5.10 4.11 10.98
C LYS A 126 -5.37 3.00 9.96
N ASP A 127 -5.01 3.22 8.70
CA ASP A 127 -5.16 2.23 7.64
C ASP A 127 -4.22 1.02 7.85
N LEU A 128 -3.03 1.22 8.43
CA LEU A 128 -2.16 0.13 8.88
C LEU A 128 -2.71 -0.62 10.10
N ASP A 129 -3.34 0.07 11.06
CA ASP A 129 -4.06 -0.58 12.15
C ASP A 129 -5.24 -1.41 11.61
N ASN A 130 -6.00 -0.91 10.63
CA ASN A 130 -7.05 -1.69 9.97
C ASN A 130 -6.49 -2.94 9.27
N PHE A 131 -5.31 -2.84 8.66
CA PHE A 131 -4.64 -3.99 8.06
C PHE A 131 -4.26 -5.04 9.12
N LYS A 132 -3.74 -4.59 10.27
CA LYS A 132 -3.47 -5.45 11.44
C LYS A 132 -4.73 -6.19 11.87
N ASP A 133 -5.82 -5.47 12.13
CA ASP A 133 -7.11 -6.07 12.51
C ASP A 133 -7.62 -7.08 11.46
N PHE A 134 -7.49 -6.73 10.18
CA PHE A 134 -7.94 -7.57 9.08
C PHE A 134 -7.19 -8.91 9.01
N ILE A 135 -5.86 -8.89 9.12
CA ILE A 135 -5.04 -10.09 8.99
C ILE A 135 -5.06 -10.96 10.26
N GLU A 136 -5.09 -10.33 11.44
CA GLU A 136 -5.10 -11.04 12.72
C GLU A 136 -6.45 -11.69 13.02
N SER A 137 -7.55 -11.08 12.60
CA SER A 137 -8.88 -11.68 12.75
C SER A 137 -9.08 -12.95 11.91
N ARG A 138 -8.27 -13.14 10.86
CA ARG A 138 -8.31 -14.31 9.98
C ARG A 138 -7.27 -15.37 10.35
N GLY A 139 -6.07 -14.95 10.74
CA GLY A 139 -4.94 -15.84 11.02
C GLY A 139 -4.38 -16.58 9.80
N ALA A 140 -4.86 -16.28 8.58
CA ALA A 140 -4.39 -16.84 7.31
C ALA A 140 -4.61 -15.82 6.16
N GLU A 141 -3.78 -15.89 5.12
CA GLU A 141 -3.89 -15.01 3.94
C GLU A 141 -5.10 -15.35 3.05
N THR A 142 -5.60 -14.37 2.29
CA THR A 142 -6.64 -14.60 1.28
C THR A 142 -6.11 -15.18 -0.04
N GLY A 143 -4.80 -15.12 -0.28
CA GLY A 143 -4.13 -15.67 -1.45
C GLY A 143 -2.60 -15.59 -1.30
N SER A 144 -1.85 -16.31 -2.14
CA SER A 144 -0.40 -16.56 -1.92
C SER A 144 0.46 -16.22 -3.13
N TRP A 145 0.34 -15.00 -3.67
CA TRP A 145 1.22 -14.60 -4.78
C TRP A 145 2.67 -14.48 -4.29
N ARG A 146 3.62 -15.09 -5.01
CA ARG A 146 5.04 -15.17 -4.64
C ARG A 146 6.00 -15.03 -5.83
N GLY A 147 5.59 -14.30 -6.87
CA GLY A 147 6.52 -13.94 -7.94
C GLY A 147 7.63 -13.03 -7.43
N ASP A 148 8.72 -12.94 -8.18
CA ASP A 148 9.78 -11.97 -7.94
C ASP A 148 9.81 -11.00 -9.11
N VAL A 149 9.98 -9.71 -8.83
CA VAL A 149 10.04 -8.64 -9.83
C VAL A 149 11.28 -7.81 -9.59
N GLU A 150 12.18 -7.78 -10.58
CA GLU A 150 13.36 -6.94 -10.66
C GLU A 150 13.28 -6.18 -12.00
N ASN A 151 12.97 -4.87 -11.99
CA ASN A 151 12.90 -4.02 -13.19
C ASN A 151 13.96 -2.92 -13.17
#